data_AF-A0A6S6U3M0-F1
#
_entry.id   AF-A0A6S6U3M0-F1
#
_cell.length_a   1.000
_cell.length_b   1.000
_cell.length_c   1.000
_cell.angle_alpha   90.00
_cell.angle_beta   90.00
_cell.angle_gamma   90.00
#
_symmetry.space_group_name_H-M   'P 1'
#
loop_
_entity.id
_entity.type
_entity.pdbx_description
1 polymer ?
#
loop_
_entity_poly.entity_id
_entity_poly.type
_entity_poly.pdbx_seq_one_letter_code
_entity_poly.pdbx_strand_id
1 'polypeptide(L)' 'RAGDIRDSQADISKAEKLLDYDPQFDFQKGLEITVEYFKTLDA' A
#
# COMPACT_ATOMS: atom_id res chain seq x y z
N ARG A 1 20.26 8.93 0.26
CA ARG A 1 20.78 10.13 0.94
C ARG A 1 21.04 9.78 2.40
N ALA A 2 21.81 10.55 3.17
CA ALA A 2 21.98 10.27 4.59
C ALA A 2 20.60 10.41 5.29
N GLY A 3 20.02 9.30 5.73
CA GLY A 3 18.71 9.27 6.39
C GLY A 3 17.61 8.51 5.66
N ASP A 4 17.82 8.05 4.41
CA ASP A 4 16.83 7.21 3.73
C ASP A 4 16.90 5.78 4.27
N ILE A 5 15.77 5.27 4.73
CA ILE A 5 15.63 3.84 5.05
C ILE A 5 15.58 3.09 3.72
N ARG A 6 16.51 2.14 3.56
CA ARG A 6 16.63 1.32 2.35
C ARG A 6 15.47 0.34 2.21
N ASP A 7 15.17 -0.38 3.28
CA ASP A 7 14.20 -1.47 3.31
C ASP A 7 13.22 -1.24 4.46
N SER A 8 11.93 -1.34 4.17
CA SER A 8 10.85 -1.18 5.16
C SER A 8 9.75 -2.21 4.88
N GLN A 9 9.60 -3.17 5.78
CA GLN A 9 8.59 -4.22 5.71
C GLN A 9 7.93 -4.37 7.09
N ALA A 10 6.60 -4.22 7.14
CA ALA A 10 5.85 -4.28 8.39
C ALA A 10 5.41 -5.71 8.72
N ASP A 11 5.52 -6.10 9.98
CA ASP A 11 4.75 -7.20 10.57
C ASP A 11 3.41 -6.64 11.06
N ILE A 12 2.32 -7.10 10.45
CA ILE A 12 0.96 -6.63 10.72
C ILE A 12 0.16 -7.59 11.61
N SER A 13 0.78 -8.66 12.12
CA SER A 13 0.09 -9.73 12.86
C SER A 13 -0.65 -9.25 14.12
N LYS A 14 -0.20 -8.14 14.73
CA LYS A 14 -0.91 -7.53 15.87
C LYS A 14 -2.24 -6.91 15.46
N ALA A 15 -2.31 -6.28 14.28
CA ALA A 15 -3.53 -5.68 13.77
C ALA A 15 -4.54 -6.77 13.37
N GLU A 16 -4.08 -7.83 12.69
CA GLU A 16 -4.90 -8.99 12.35
C GLU A 16 -5.55 -9.59 13.61
N LYS A 17 -4.75 -9.84 14.66
CA LYS A 17 -5.24 -10.48 15.90
C LYS A 17 -6.18 -9.62 16.74
N LEU A 18 -5.92 -8.31 16.81
CA LEU A 18 -6.62 -7.43 17.75
C LEU A 18 -7.78 -6.67 17.12
N LEU A 19 -7.73 -6.45 15.80
CA LEU A 19 -8.66 -5.58 15.08
C LEU A 19 -9.39 -6.29 13.96
N ASP A 20 -9.15 -7.60 13.75
CA ASP A 20 -9.65 -8.34 12.59
C ASP A 20 -9.26 -7.64 11.28
N TYR A 21 -8.04 -7.10 11.25
CA TYR A 21 -7.54 -6.36 10.10
C TYR A 21 -7.23 -7.32 8.95
N ASP A 22 -7.92 -7.15 7.83
CA ASP A 22 -7.70 -7.90 6.59
C ASP A 22 -7.38 -6.93 5.43
N PRO A 23 -6.12 -6.83 4.98
CA PRO A 23 -5.72 -5.91 3.91
C PRO A 23 -6.33 -6.33 2.56
N GLN A 24 -7.29 -5.55 2.05
CA GLN A 24 -8.03 -5.84 0.82
C GLN A 24 -7.31 -5.48 -0.50
N PHE A 25 -6.17 -4.79 -0.39
CA PHE A 25 -5.40 -4.32 -1.51
C PHE A 25 -3.93 -4.68 -1.31
N ASP A 26 -3.40 -5.45 -2.25
CA ASP A 26 -1.96 -5.58 -2.42
C ASP A 26 -1.42 -4.39 -3.25
N PHE A 27 -0.10 -4.35 -3.40
CA PHE A 27 0.58 -3.30 -4.13
C PHE A 27 0.13 -3.20 -5.59
N GLN A 28 -0.02 -4.33 -6.29
CA GLN A 28 -0.32 -4.34 -7.71
C GLN A 28 -1.74 -3.83 -7.97
N LYS A 29 -2.72 -4.35 -7.22
CA LYS A 29 -4.13 -3.93 -7.30
C LYS A 29 -4.27 -2.44 -6.99
N GLY A 30 -3.55 -1.95 -5.96
CA GLY A 30 -3.54 -0.53 -5.62
C GLY A 30 -2.95 0.35 -6.72
N LEU A 31 -1.85 -0.11 -7.35
CA LEU A 31 -1.20 0.60 -8.44
C LEU A 31 -2.11 0.70 -9.68
N GLU A 32 -2.77 -0.38 -10.05
CA GLU A 32 -3.70 -0.41 -11.19
C GLU A 32 -4.83 0.62 -11.01
N ILE A 33 -5.50 0.62 -9.85
CA ILE A 33 -6.58 1.59 -9.54
C ILE A 33 -6.06 3.03 -9.63
N THR A 34 -4.87 3.26 -9.07
CA THR A 34 -4.25 4.58 -9.06
C THR A 34 -3.97 5.06 -10.49
N VAL A 35 -3.35 4.22 -11.32
CA VAL A 35 -3.06 4.57 -12.72
C VAL A 35 -4.34 4.83 -13.51
N GLU A 36 -5.37 4.00 -13.35
CA GLU A 36 -6.65 4.22 -14.03
C GLU A 36 -7.28 5.55 -13.61
N TYR A 37 -7.24 5.89 -12.32
CA TYR A 37 -7.68 7.21 -11.87
C TYR A 37 -6.92 8.34 -12.57
N PHE A 38 -5.59 8.27 -12.63
CA PHE A 38 -4.80 9.31 -13.29
C PHE A 38 -5.08 9.43 -14.80
N LYS A 39 -5.47 8.35 -15.48
CA LYS A 39 -5.91 8.40 -16.89
C LYS A 39 -7.23 9.14 -17.08
N THR A 40 -8.08 9.20 -16.04
CA THR A 40 -9.35 9.96 -16.09
C THR A 40 -9.18 11.45 -15.80
N LEU A 41 -8.01 11.86 -15.30
CA LEU A 41 -7.68 13.26 -15.18
C LEU A 41 -7.26 13.76 -16.57
N ASP A 42 -8.09 14.59 -17.20
CA ASP A 42 -7.71 15.27 -18.44
C ASP A 42 -6.35 15.97 -18.24
N ALA A 43 -5.38 15.61 -19.07
CA ALA A 43 -4.02 16.16 -19.07
C ALA A 43 -3.91 17.39 -19.98
#